data_AF-A0A356UFX9-F1
#
_entry.id   AF-A0A356UFX9-F1
#
_cell.length_a   1.000
_cell.length_b   1.000
_cell.length_c   1.000
_cell.angle_alpha   90.00
_cell.angle_beta   90.00
_cell.angle_gamma   90.00
#
_symmetry.space_group_name_H-M   'P 1'
#
loop_
_entity.id
_entity.type
_entity.pdbx_description
1 polymer ?
#
loop_
_entity_poly.entity_id
_entity_poly.type
_entity_poly.pdbx_seq_one_letter_code
_entity_poly.pdbx_strand_id
1 'polypeptide(L)' 'MMEQIFNRILEETHISLRQIRAVVQLLDDKNTVPFIARYRKEATGGLDENEIRL' A
#
# COMPACT_ATOMS: atom_id res chain seq x y z
N MET A 1 12.86 12.40 -2.13
CA MET A 1 13.33 11.08 -1.66
C MET A 1 12.19 10.06 -1.62
N MET A 2 11.08 10.32 -0.90
CA MET A 2 9.93 9.39 -0.82
C MET A 2 9.22 9.16 -2.18
N GLU A 3 9.04 10.21 -2.99
CA GLU A 3 8.46 10.08 -4.36
C GLU A 3 9.27 9.13 -5.28
N GLN A 4 10.60 9.11 -5.17
CA GLN A 4 11.42 8.19 -5.96
C GLN A 4 11.22 6.73 -5.54
N ILE A 5 11.02 6.49 -4.23
CA ILE A 5 10.71 5.15 -3.72
C ILE A 5 9.34 4.70 -4.23
N PHE A 6 8.32 5.57 -4.17
CA PHE A 6 6.99 5.23 -4.66
C PHE A 6 6.96 4.96 -6.16
N ASN A 7 7.71 5.73 -6.96
CA ASN A 7 7.83 5.47 -8.39
C ASN A 7 8.50 4.11 -8.67
N ARG A 8 9.54 3.74 -7.92
CA ARG A 8 10.16 2.41 -8.03
C ARG A 8 9.20 1.29 -7.65
N ILE A 9 8.46 1.44 -6.55
CA ILE A 9 7.45 0.45 -6.14
C ILE A 9 6.37 0.32 -7.23
N LEU A 10 5.92 1.42 -7.81
CA LEU A 10 4.97 1.39 -8.93
C LEU A 10 5.55 0.63 -10.13
N GLU A 11 6.81 0.88 -10.50
CA GLU A 11 7.46 0.20 -11.62
C GLU A 11 7.65 -1.30 -11.37
N GLU A 12 7.96 -1.70 -10.14
CA GLU A 12 8.24 -3.10 -9.77
C GLU A 12 6.97 -3.92 -9.49
N THR A 13 5.89 -3.30 -8.99
CA THR A 13 4.66 -4.00 -8.55
C THR A 13 3.42 -3.70 -9.38
N HIS A 14 3.46 -2.67 -10.24
CA HIS A 14 2.30 -2.11 -10.93
C HIS A 14 1.18 -1.57 -10.03
N ILE A 15 1.43 -1.45 -8.73
CA ILE A 15 0.51 -0.82 -7.79
C ILE A 15 0.55 0.70 -8.00
N SER A 16 -0.62 1.32 -8.12
CA SER A 16 -0.69 2.76 -8.39
C SER A 16 -0.18 3.60 -7.22
N LEU A 17 0.38 4.79 -7.51
CA LEU A 17 0.86 5.73 -6.48
C LEU A 17 -0.22 6.05 -5.43
N ARG A 18 -1.49 6.09 -5.84
CA ARG A 18 -2.62 6.30 -4.93
C ARG A 18 -2.72 5.19 -3.90
N GLN A 19 -2.61 3.93 -4.32
CA GLN A 19 -2.70 2.77 -3.44
C GLN A 19 -1.47 2.66 -2.55
N ILE A 20 -0.27 2.91 -3.08
CA ILE A 20 0.98 2.95 -2.30
C ILE A 20 0.86 3.98 -1.17
N ARG A 21 0.44 5.21 -1.49
CA ARG A 21 0.24 6.26 -0.48
C ARG A 21 -0.81 5.87 0.56
N ALA A 22 -1.90 5.24 0.15
CA ALA A 22 -2.94 4.78 1.07
C ALA A 22 -2.41 3.72 2.04
N VAL A 23 -1.63 2.74 1.55
CA VAL A 23 -1.00 1.71 2.39
C VAL A 23 -0.01 2.34 3.37
N VAL A 24 0.88 3.22 2.90
CA VAL A 24 1.87 3.90 3.75
C VAL A 24 1.17 4.70 4.85
N GLN A 25 0.15 5.48 4.52
CA GLN A 25 -0.62 6.23 5.52
C GLN A 25 -1.24 5.31 6.58
N LEU A 26 -1.83 4.18 6.16
CA LEU A 26 -2.44 3.24 7.10
C LEU A 26 -1.39 2.58 8.02
N LEU A 27 -0.19 2.32 7.52
CA LEU A 27 0.92 1.80 8.33
C LEU A 27 1.43 2.86 9.33
N ASP A 28 1.53 4.12 8.91
CA ASP A 28 1.89 5.24 9.77
C ASP A 28 0.88 5.42 10.91
N ASP A 29 -0.41 5.23 10.61
CA ASP A 29 -1.53 5.19 11.56
C ASP A 29 -1.53 3.92 12.45
N LYS A 30 -0.46 3.12 12.42
CA LYS A 30 -0.23 1.92 13.23
C LYS A 30 -1.17 0.75 12.92
N ASN A 31 -1.78 0.72 11.73
CA ASN A 31 -2.49 -0.47 11.27
C ASN A 31 -1.48 -1.56 10.88
N THR A 32 -1.88 -2.83 11.03
CA THR A 32 -1.06 -3.98 10.62
C THR A 32 -1.44 -4.45 9.21
N VAL A 33 -0.52 -5.11 8.52
CA VAL A 33 -0.78 -5.67 7.18
C VAL A 33 -2.03 -6.58 7.13
N PRO A 34 -2.22 -7.54 8.05
CA PRO A 34 -3.45 -8.35 8.06
C PRO A 34 -4.72 -7.53 8.29
N PHE A 35 -4.64 -6.46 9.10
CA PHE A 35 -5.78 -5.57 9.33
C PHE A 35 -6.12 -4.76 8.08
N ILE A 36 -5.11 -4.20 7.40
CA ILE A 36 -5.30 -3.40 6.19
C ILE A 36 -5.94 -4.26 5.08
N ALA A 37 -5.35 -5.44 4.81
CA ALA A 37 -5.83 -6.34 3.77
C ALA A 37 -7.27 -6.83 4.01
N ARG A 38 -7.71 -6.93 5.28
CA ARG A 38 -9.04 -7.43 5.64
C ARG A 38 -10.09 -6.34 5.80
N TYR A 39 -9.74 -5.18 6.36
CA TYR A 39 -10.69 -4.15 6.80
C TYR A 39 -10.54 -2.80 6.10
N ARG A 40 -9.50 -2.61 5.29
CA ARG A 40 -9.24 -1.34 4.57
C ARG A 40 -9.12 -1.52 3.06
N LYS A 41 -9.70 -2.59 2.49
CA LYS A 41 -9.69 -2.87 1.05
C LYS A 41 -10.14 -1.69 0.20
N GLU A 42 -11.21 -1.00 0.57
CA GLU A 42 -11.70 0.15 -0.21
C GLU A 42 -10.70 1.30 -0.23
N ALA A 43 -10.00 1.54 0.90
CA ALA A 43 -8.99 2.58 1.00
C ALA A 43 -7.75 2.28 0.16
N THR A 44 -7.38 1.01 0.05
CA THR A 44 -6.22 0.54 -0.75
C THR A 44 -6.59 0.20 -2.19
N GLY A 45 -7.84 0.40 -2.63
CA GLY A 45 -8.27 0.01 -3.97
C GLY A 45 -8.29 -1.51 -4.20
N GLY A 46 -8.43 -2.29 -3.14
CA GLY A 46 -8.64 -3.74 -3.19
C GLY A 46 -7.41 -4.60 -2.88
N LEU A 47 -6.26 -3.99 -2.55
CA LEU A 47 -5.01 -4.74 -2.31
C LEU A 47 -5.18 -5.83 -1.24
N ASP A 48 -4.59 -6.99 -1.52
CA ASP A 48 -4.51 -8.11 -0.60
C ASP A 48 -3.23 -8.13 0.25
N GLU A 49 -3.12 -9.12 1.14
CA GLU A 49 -1.99 -9.21 2.07
C GLU A 49 -0.65 -9.47 1.36
N ASN A 50 -0.65 -10.23 0.26
CA ASN A 50 0.57 -10.51 -0.49
C ASN A 50 1.05 -9.26 -1.22
N GLU A 51 0.14 -8.53 -1.85
CA GLU A 51 0.46 -7.27 -2.54
C GLU A 51 1.01 -6.20 -1.59
N ILE A 52 0.58 -6.17 -0.32
CA ILE A 52 1.07 -5.21 0.69
C ILE A 52 2.43 -5.61 1.28
N ARG A 53 2.80 -6.89 1.24
CA ARG A 53 4.05 -7.40 1.86
C ARG A 53 5.26 -7.39 0.94
N LEU A 54 5.05 -7.35 -0.37
CA LEU A 54 6.11 -7.30 -1.40
C LEU A 54 6.84 -5.96 -1.35
#